data_AF-A0A817KTQ9-F1
#
_entry.id   AF-A0A817KTQ9-F1
#
_cell.length_a   1.000
_cell.length_b   1.000
_cell.length_c   1.000
_cell.angle_alpha   90.00
_cell.angle_beta   90.00
_cell.angle_gamma   90.00
#
_symmetry.space_group_name_H-M   'P 1'
#
loop_
_entity.id
_entity.type
_entity.pdbx_description
1 polymer ?
#
loop_
_entity_poly.entity_id
_entity_poly.type
_entity_poly.pdbx_seq_one_letter_code
_entity_poly.pdbx_strand_id
1 'polypeptide(L)'
;MELYESILPPIHQAIGMTLNNIGLVYCNTGYHQRALEYLFLVAQIREKSLSRAHPDIADTYCNMAMTYTQMRMYESALENYKKAIQLHE
;
A
#
# COMPACT_ATOMS: atom_id res chain seq x y z
N MET A 1 18.43 -2.24 5.48
CA MET A 1 17.09 -2.82 5.27
C MET A 1 16.97 -4.21 5.91
N GLU A 2 17.80 -4.55 6.91
CA GLU A 2 17.87 -5.90 7.52
C GLU A 2 17.26 -5.96 8.94
N LEU A 3 16.82 -4.83 9.52
CA LEU A 3 16.29 -4.80 10.89
C LEU A 3 14.77 -5.10 10.97
N TYR A 4 14.07 -5.13 9.84
CA TYR A 4 12.61 -5.25 9.81
C TYR A 4 12.10 -6.70 9.82
N GLU A 5 12.96 -7.70 9.63
CA GLU A 5 12.50 -9.08 9.42
C GLU A 5 12.17 -9.88 10.70
N SER A 6 12.42 -9.37 11.91
CA SER A 6 12.24 -10.18 13.13
C SER A 6 11.27 -9.67 14.20
N ILE A 7 10.51 -8.59 13.96
CA ILE A 7 9.76 -7.92 15.02
C ILE A 7 8.24 -8.12 14.88
N LEU A 8 7.71 -9.17 15.52
CA LEU A 8 6.33 -9.42 15.99
C LEU A 8 5.13 -8.91 15.12
N PRO A 9 4.11 -9.74 14.82
CA PRO A 9 2.96 -9.35 13.97
C PRO A 9 2.29 -7.99 14.32
N PRO A 10 2.09 -7.62 15.61
CA PRO A 10 1.53 -6.32 15.98
C PRO A 10 2.41 -5.12 15.60
N ILE A 11 3.74 -5.28 15.64
CA ILE A 11 4.70 -4.23 15.32
C ILE A 11 4.76 -4.03 13.80
N HIS A 12 4.68 -5.11 13.02
CA HIS A 12 4.53 -5.04 11.56
C HIS A 12 3.28 -4.26 11.12
N GLN A 13 2.14 -4.44 11.80
CA GLN A 13 0.92 -3.66 11.51
C GLN A 13 1.09 -2.16 11.76
N ALA A 14 1.65 -1.77 12.91
CA ALA A 14 1.89 -0.36 13.23
C ALA A 14 2.87 0.31 12.25
N ILE A 15 3.91 -0.43 11.85
CA ILE A 15 4.85 0.01 10.81
C ILE A 15 4.13 0.19 9.47
N GLY A 16 3.27 -0.75 9.07
CA GLY A 16 2.46 -0.67 7.85
C GLY A 16 1.56 0.57 7.81
N MET A 17 0.87 0.89 8.90
CA MET A 17 0.06 2.11 9.00
C MET A 17 0.91 3.39 8.84
N THR A 18 2.05 3.43 9.51
CA THR A 18 2.94 4.60 9.46
C THR A 18 3.50 4.81 8.05
N LEU A 19 3.94 3.75 7.39
CA LEU A 19 4.44 3.80 6.01
C LEU A 19 3.34 4.19 5.02
N ASN A 20 2.09 3.72 5.23
CA ASN A 20 0.95 4.12 4.40
C ASN A 20 0.73 5.64 4.47
N ASN A 21 0.77 6.21 5.67
CA ASN A 21 0.60 7.65 5.86
C ASN A 21 1.75 8.45 5.21
N ILE A 22 2.99 7.97 5.30
CA ILE A 22 4.13 8.57 4.59
C ILE A 22 3.90 8.55 3.07
N GLY A 23 3.42 7.42 2.54
CA GLY A 23 3.05 7.29 1.13
C GLY A 23 1.99 8.31 0.70
N LEU A 24 0.93 8.47 1.49
CA LEU A 24 -0.12 9.46 1.23
C LEU A 24 0.40 10.91 1.29
N VAL A 25 1.30 11.22 2.23
CA VAL A 25 1.94 12.55 2.29
C VAL A 25 2.75 12.81 1.02
N TYR A 26 3.54 11.84 0.55
CA TYR A 26 4.27 11.97 -0.71
C TYR A 26 3.35 12.12 -1.92
N CYS A 27 2.22 11.40 -1.92
CA CYS A 27 1.21 11.48 -2.97
C CYS A 27 0.62 12.90 -3.04
N ASN A 28 0.18 13.43 -1.91
CA ASN A 28 -0.40 14.77 -1.79
C ASN A 28 0.60 15.91 -2.05
N THR A 29 1.90 15.65 -1.94
CA THR A 29 2.96 16.62 -2.21
C THR A 29 3.55 16.51 -3.62
N GLY A 30 3.00 15.63 -4.47
CA GLY A 30 3.40 15.47 -5.88
C GLY A 30 4.58 14.52 -6.11
N TYR A 31 5.13 13.91 -5.07
CA TYR A 31 6.22 12.93 -5.17
C TYR A 31 5.65 11.51 -5.37
N HIS A 32 4.87 11.33 -6.44
CA HIS A 32 4.09 10.10 -6.67
C HIS A 32 4.94 8.83 -6.75
N GLN A 33 6.15 8.90 -7.34
CA GLN A 33 7.03 7.73 -7.40
C GLN A 33 7.45 7.24 -6.02
N ARG A 34 7.84 8.16 -5.11
CA ARG A 34 8.15 7.80 -3.72
C ARG A 34 6.90 7.28 -3.00
N ALA A 35 5.74 7.90 -3.24
CA ALA A 35 4.49 7.39 -2.68
C ALA A 35 4.25 5.92 -3.03
N LEU A 36 4.45 5.54 -4.30
CA LEU A 36 4.33 4.16 -4.78
C LEU A 36 5.34 3.22 -4.11
N GLU A 37 6.60 3.64 -3.92
CA GLU A 37 7.61 2.84 -3.20
C GLU A 37 7.16 2.49 -1.78
N TYR A 38 6.64 3.48 -1.03
CA TYR A 38 6.12 3.27 0.32
C TYR A 38 4.86 2.39 0.33
N LEU A 39 3.90 2.65 -0.55
CA LEU A 39 2.67 1.87 -0.64
C LEU A 39 2.94 0.41 -1.05
N PHE A 40 3.93 0.17 -1.93
CA PHE A 40 4.34 -1.19 -2.29
C PHE A 40 4.97 -1.94 -1.11
N LEU A 41 5.77 -1.26 -0.29
CA LEU A 41 6.32 -1.84 0.94
C LEU A 41 5.20 -2.18 1.94
N VAL A 42 4.22 -1.30 2.09
CA VAL A 42 3.03 -1.54 2.92
C VAL A 42 2.26 -2.77 2.46
N ALA A 43 2.04 -2.92 1.15
CA ALA A 43 1.36 -4.08 0.58
C ALA A 43 2.08 -5.39 0.95
N GLN A 44 3.40 -5.44 0.80
CA GLN A 44 4.20 -6.62 1.18
C GLN A 44 4.12 -6.94 2.68
N ILE A 45 4.16 -5.93 3.55
CA ILE A 45 4.03 -6.13 4.99
C ILE A 45 2.65 -6.69 5.32
N ARG A 46 1.59 -6.07 4.78
CA ARG A 46 0.21 -6.46 5.05
C ARG A 46 -0.11 -7.85 4.48
N GLU A 47 0.36 -8.18 3.28
CA GLU A 47 0.19 -9.52 2.70
C GLU A 47 0.92 -10.63 3.48
N LYS A 48 2.06 -10.31 4.13
CA LYS A 48 2.78 -11.26 4.99
C LYS A 48 2.19 -11.39 6.40
N SER A 49 1.60 -10.32 6.93
CA SER A 49 1.16 -10.25 8.33
C SER A 49 -0.34 -10.43 8.54
N LEU A 50 -1.16 -10.26 7.51
CA LEU A 50 -2.62 -10.30 7.60
C LEU A 50 -3.20 -11.48 6.82
N SER A 51 -4.46 -11.82 7.10
CA SER A 51 -5.21 -12.75 6.25
C SER A 51 -5.39 -12.16 4.85
N ARG A 52 -5.47 -13.02 3.84
CA ARG A 52 -5.50 -12.62 2.43
C ARG A 52 -6.66 -11.68 2.06
N ALA A 53 -7.78 -11.75 2.78
CA ALA A 53 -8.97 -10.91 2.57
C ALA A 53 -9.05 -9.73 3.56
N HIS A 54 -7.93 -9.34 4.18
CA HIS A 54 -7.96 -8.26 5.15
C HIS A 54 -8.16 -6.90 4.45
N PRO A 55 -9.14 -6.06 4.90
CA PRO A 55 -9.45 -4.77 4.27
C PRO A 55 -8.25 -3.84 4.07
N ASP A 56 -7.35 -3.77 5.05
CA ASP A 56 -6.08 -3.02 4.94
C ASP A 56 -5.24 -3.32 3.69
N ILE A 57 -5.27 -4.56 3.18
CA ILE A 57 -4.54 -4.91 1.95
C ILE A 57 -5.22 -4.21 0.76
N ALA A 58 -6.54 -4.30 0.67
CA ALA A 58 -7.33 -3.66 -0.39
C ALA A 58 -7.20 -2.13 -0.35
N ASP A 59 -7.22 -1.51 0.84
CA ASP A 59 -6.99 -0.07 1.01
C ASP A 59 -5.63 0.37 0.48
N THR A 60 -4.60 -0.47 0.64
CA THR A 60 -3.27 -0.18 0.09
C THR A 60 -3.31 -0.11 -1.43
N TYR A 61 -3.98 -1.07 -2.08
CA TYR A 61 -4.15 -1.09 -3.53
C TYR A 61 -5.01 0.09 -4.02
N CYS A 62 -6.04 0.49 -3.28
CA CYS A 62 -6.79 1.73 -3.56
C CYS A 62 -5.89 2.97 -3.53
N ASN A 63 -5.03 3.11 -2.52
CA ASN A 63 -4.09 4.23 -2.43
C ASN A 63 -3.07 4.24 -3.58
N MET A 64 -2.60 3.06 -4.00
CA MET A 64 -1.74 2.93 -5.18
C MET A 64 -2.48 3.36 -6.45
N ALA A 65 -3.73 2.94 -6.61
CA ALA A 65 -4.57 3.32 -7.75
C ALA A 65 -4.80 4.83 -7.82
N MET A 66 -5.10 5.47 -6.69
CA MET A 66 -5.21 6.93 -6.59
C MET A 66 -3.90 7.62 -6.98
N THR A 67 -2.75 7.10 -6.54
CA THR A 67 -1.43 7.65 -6.88
C THR A 67 -1.15 7.54 -8.37
N TYR A 68 -1.43 6.38 -8.99
CA TYR A 68 -1.34 6.23 -10.45
C TYR A 68 -2.29 7.15 -11.21
N THR A 69 -3.49 7.39 -10.67
CA THR A 69 -4.45 8.34 -11.26
C THR A 69 -3.89 9.75 -11.31
N GLN A 70 -3.24 10.21 -10.23
CA GLN A 70 -2.58 11.52 -10.21
C GLN A 70 -1.42 11.62 -11.21
N MET A 71 -0.75 10.51 -11.49
CA MET A 71 0.28 10.39 -12.53
C MET A 71 -0.29 10.25 -13.96
N ARG A 72 -1.63 10.22 -14.13
CA ARG A 72 -2.32 9.95 -15.40
C ARG A 72 -2.05 8.54 -15.98
N MET A 73 -1.62 7.60 -15.14
CA MET A 73 -1.38 6.20 -15.50
C MET A 73 -2.65 5.38 -15.27
N TYR A 74 -3.66 5.59 -16.09
CA TYR A 74 -5.01 5.07 -15.83
C TYR A 74 -5.13 3.54 -15.93
N GLU A 75 -4.33 2.89 -16.78
CA GLU A 75 -4.32 1.43 -16.89
C GLU A 75 -3.84 0.77 -15.58
N SER A 76 -2.71 1.26 -15.05
CA SER A 76 -2.19 0.81 -13.76
C SER A 76 -3.14 1.13 -12.61
N ALA A 77 -3.79 2.30 -12.63
CA ALA A 77 -4.82 2.63 -11.64
C ALA A 77 -5.98 1.62 -11.67
N LEU A 78 -6.50 1.30 -12.86
CA LEU A 78 -7.61 0.37 -13.03
C LEU A 78 -7.24 -1.05 -12.57
N GLU A 79 -6.03 -1.51 -12.85
CA GLU A 79 -5.53 -2.80 -12.39
C GLU A 79 -5.49 -2.88 -10.86
N ASN A 80 -4.99 -1.82 -10.21
CA ASN A 80 -4.93 -1.76 -8.75
C ASN A 80 -6.33 -1.71 -8.12
N TYR A 81 -7.29 -0.96 -8.69
CA TYR A 81 -8.67 -0.98 -8.21
C TYR A 81 -9.33 -2.35 -8.36
N LYS A 82 -9.13 -3.04 -9.49
CA LYS A 82 -9.64 -4.41 -9.69
C LYS A 82 -9.08 -5.37 -8.65
N LYS A 83 -7.78 -5.26 -8.37
CA LYS A 83 -7.13 -6.07 -7.33
C LYS A 83 -7.69 -5.77 -5.94
N ALA A 84 -7.95 -4.51 -5.61
CA ALA A 84 -8.59 -4.14 -4.35
C ALA A 84 -10.00 -4.74 -4.20
N ILE A 85 -10.79 -4.75 -5.28
CA ILE A 85 -12.13 -5.38 -5.29
C ILE A 85 -12.02 -6.89 -5.06
N GLN A 86 -11.11 -7.58 -5.75
CA GLN A 86 -10.90 -9.02 -5.60
C GLN A 86 -10.46 -9.45 -4.19
N LEU A 87 -9.91 -8.54 -3.40
CA LEU A 87 -9.50 -8.80 -2.02
C LEU A 87 -10.65 -8.60 -1.02
N HIS A 88 -11.73 -7.93 -1.44
CA HIS A 88 -12.95 -7.75 -0.65
C HIS A 88 -14.01 -8.83 -0.92
N GLU A 89 -13.86 -9.61 -2.00
CA GLU A 89 -14.71 -10.77 -2.34
C GLU A 89 -14.24 -12.05 -1.64
#